data_AF-A0A485AQN8-F1
#
_entry.id   AF-A0A485AQN8-F1
#
_cell.length_a   1.000
_cell.length_b   1.000
_cell.length_c   1.000
_cell.angle_alpha   90.00
_cell.angle_beta   90.00
_cell.angle_gamma   90.00
#
_symmetry.space_group_name_H-M   'P 1'
#
loop_
_entity.id
_entity.type
_entity.pdbx_description
1 polymer ?
#
loop_
_entity_poly.entity_id
_entity_poly.type
_entity_poly.pdbx_seq_one_letter_code
_entity_poly.pdbx_strand_id
1 'polypeptide(L)'
;MTETTMTPLNGCQPRHFARGGDTVALWLSGDGELWQGLAPDNPAIRNLSYLVIRNHLPQARFVCLWDLANRAPLTEVTVHHTPVGTQITFWRGERVTHVTLYDEPGKRPDAILPLAESGLSPQYTE
;
A
#
# COMPACT_ATOMS: atom_id res chain seq x y z
N MET A 1 -5.18 15.61 22.15
CA MET A 1 -4.65 14.31 22.61
C MET A 1 -3.47 13.94 21.72
N THR A 2 -2.28 13.97 22.31
CA THR A 2 -0.97 13.62 21.77
C THR A 2 -0.71 12.12 21.97
N GLU A 3 -1.66 11.29 21.56
CA GLU A 3 -1.64 9.87 21.90
C GLU A 3 -0.97 9.07 20.79
N THR A 4 0.09 8.36 21.16
CA THR A 4 0.75 7.37 20.32
C THR A 4 0.02 6.04 20.47
N THR A 5 -0.42 5.47 19.36
CA THR A 5 -1.01 4.14 19.32
C THR A 5 -0.01 3.14 18.75
N MET A 6 0.04 1.94 19.33
CA MET A 6 0.77 0.80 18.76
C MET A 6 -0.24 -0.25 18.31
N THR A 7 -0.10 -0.74 17.08
CA THR A 7 -0.90 -1.85 16.54
C THR A 7 0.02 -2.88 15.89
N PRO A 8 -0.31 -4.18 15.95
CA PRO A 8 0.46 -5.17 15.22
C PRO A 8 0.32 -4.99 13.70
N LEU A 9 1.40 -5.27 12.98
CA LEU A 9 1.41 -5.55 11.55
C LEU A 9 1.62 -7.04 11.38
N ASN A 10 0.60 -7.73 10.86
CA ASN A 10 0.65 -9.13 10.49
C ASN A 10 0.02 -9.26 9.10
N GLY A 11 0.78 -9.73 8.11
CA GLY A 11 0.31 -9.78 6.73
C GLY A 11 0.16 -8.39 6.10
N CYS A 12 -0.86 -8.20 5.26
CA CYS A 12 -1.09 -6.94 4.53
C CYS A 12 -2.36 -6.23 5.00
N GLN A 13 -2.24 -4.96 5.42
CA GLN A 13 -3.38 -4.17 5.91
C GLN A 13 -3.27 -2.70 5.50
N PRO A 14 -4.41 -2.01 5.29
CA PRO A 14 -4.42 -0.59 4.98
C PRO A 14 -4.29 0.28 6.25
N ARG A 15 -3.70 1.46 6.07
CA ARG A 15 -3.73 2.59 6.99
C ARG A 15 -4.17 3.83 6.23
N HIS A 16 -5.15 4.55 6.79
CA HIS A 16 -5.73 5.72 6.15
C HIS A 16 -5.15 6.99 6.75
N PHE A 17 -4.68 7.89 5.88
CA PHE A 17 -4.09 9.17 6.26
C PHE A 17 -4.89 10.31 5.65
N ALA A 18 -5.09 11.38 6.42
CA ALA A 18 -5.78 12.57 5.92
C ALA A 18 -4.95 13.30 4.85
N ARG A 19 -5.58 13.71 3.75
CA ARG A 19 -4.99 14.48 2.66
C ARG A 19 -5.99 15.51 2.13
N GLY A 20 -5.87 16.76 2.57
CA GLY A 20 -6.55 17.91 1.95
C GLY A 20 -8.07 17.77 1.75
N GLY A 21 -8.79 17.27 2.77
CA GLY A 21 -10.24 17.04 2.71
C GLY A 21 -10.66 15.63 2.28
N ASP A 22 -9.69 14.77 1.95
CA ASP A 22 -9.89 13.36 1.61
C ASP A 22 -8.98 12.45 2.48
N THR A 23 -9.02 11.14 2.24
CA THR A 23 -8.12 10.15 2.83
C THR A 23 -7.36 9.40 1.75
N VAL A 24 -6.10 9.08 2.02
CA VAL A 24 -5.25 8.23 1.19
C VAL A 24 -4.93 6.96 1.95
N ALA A 25 -5.03 5.80 1.30
CA ALA A 25 -4.66 4.52 1.91
C ALA A 25 -3.19 4.18 1.62
N LEU A 26 -2.48 3.74 2.65
CA LEU A 26 -1.19 3.07 2.56
C LEU A 26 -1.39 1.61 2.98
N TRP A 27 -1.21 0.70 2.04
CA TRP A 27 -1.18 -0.73 2.34
C TRP A 27 0.22 -1.12 2.80
N LEU A 28 0.31 -1.70 3.99
CA LEU A 28 1.54 -2.15 4.60
C LEU A 28 1.52 -3.67 4.66
N SER A 29 2.54 -4.30 4.11
CA SER A 29 2.79 -5.73 4.27
C SER A 29 4.07 -5.99 5.03
N GLY A 30 4.01 -6.93 5.96
CA GLY A 30 5.15 -7.44 6.71
C GLY A 30 4.70 -7.97 8.07
N ASP A 31 5.66 -8.13 8.98
CA ASP A 31 5.41 -8.52 10.36
C ASP A 31 6.10 -7.53 11.29
N GLY A 32 5.44 -7.07 12.35
CA GLY A 32 6.04 -6.14 13.31
C GLY A 32 5.03 -5.28 14.07
N GLU A 33 5.48 -4.13 14.55
CA GLU A 33 4.69 -3.15 15.29
C GLU A 33 4.59 -1.85 14.49
N LEU A 34 3.38 -1.31 14.38
CA LEU A 34 3.10 0.00 13.81
C LEU A 34 2.81 0.98 14.93
N TRP A 35 3.70 1.96 15.05
CA TRP A 35 3.58 3.06 15.99
C TRP A 35 3.10 4.30 15.21
N GLN A 36 1.92 4.79 15.56
CA GLN A 36 1.30 5.96 14.93
C GLN A 36 1.05 7.03 15.98
N GLY A 37 1.30 8.28 15.63
CA GLY A 37 1.03 9.38 16.53
C GLY A 37 1.21 10.75 15.88
N LEU A 38 0.90 11.77 16.66
CA LEU A 38 1.20 13.17 16.36
C LEU A 38 2.43 13.55 17.17
N ALA A 39 3.45 14.13 16.52
CA ALA A 39 4.67 14.53 17.20
C ALA A 39 4.37 15.64 18.23
N PRO A 40 4.73 15.50 19.52
CA PRO A 40 4.56 16.57 20.49
C PRO A 40 5.75 17.54 20.60
N ASP A 41 6.95 17.14 20.18
CA ASP A 41 8.18 17.76 20.73
C ASP A 41 8.93 18.72 19.79
N ASN A 42 8.31 19.15 18.68
CA ASN A 42 8.82 20.29 17.91
C ASN A 42 7.80 21.44 17.95
N PRO A 43 8.03 22.50 18.75
CA PRO A 43 7.09 23.62 18.85
C PRO A 43 6.86 24.38 17.52
N ALA A 44 7.75 24.21 16.53
CA ALA A 44 7.60 24.76 15.18
C ALA A 44 6.75 23.88 14.24
N ILE A 45 6.56 22.60 14.56
CA ILE A 45 5.87 21.62 13.69
C ILE A 45 4.82 20.86 14.51
N ARG A 46 3.73 21.54 14.85
CA ARG A 46 2.65 20.98 15.68
C ARG A 46 1.71 20.00 14.95
N ASN A 47 1.91 19.81 13.64
CA ASN A 47 1.01 19.06 12.78
C ASN A 47 1.70 17.89 12.02
N LEU A 48 2.80 17.34 12.54
CA LEU A 48 3.43 16.18 11.92
C LEU A 48 2.80 14.89 12.45
N SER A 49 2.13 14.14 11.56
CA SER A 49 1.76 12.75 11.81
C SER A 49 2.93 11.84 11.43
N TYR A 50 3.21 10.84 12.25
CA TYR A 50 4.23 9.84 11.94
C TYR A 50 3.67 8.41 11.96
N LEU A 51 4.32 7.55 11.18
CA LEU A 51 4.17 6.10 11.22
C LEU A 51 5.58 5.52 11.33
N VAL A 52 5.83 4.75 12.37
CA VAL A 52 7.08 4.00 12.56
C VAL A 52 6.77 2.52 12.50
N ILE A 53 7.53 1.79 11.69
CA ILE A 53 7.48 0.32 11.63
C ILE A 53 8.66 -0.20 12.44
N ARG A 54 8.39 -1.03 13.44
CA ARG A 54 9.41 -1.69 14.26
C ARG A 54 9.30 -3.19 14.10
N ASN A 55 10.42 -3.85 13.82
CA ASN A 55 10.51 -5.30 13.81
C ASN A 55 11.80 -5.74 14.50
N HIS A 56 11.73 -6.90 15.15
CA HIS A 56 12.80 -7.42 16.00
C HIS A 56 13.56 -8.59 15.36
N LEU A 57 13.22 -8.98 14.14
CA LEU A 57 13.90 -10.02 13.39
C LEU A 57 15.19 -9.46 12.77
N PRO A 58 16.25 -10.28 12.65
CA PRO A 58 17.51 -9.87 12.01
C PRO A 58 17.36 -9.44 10.55
N GLN A 59 16.34 -9.96 9.87
CA GLN A 59 15.98 -9.61 8.50
C GLN A 59 14.47 -9.42 8.42
N ALA A 60 14.05 -8.21 8.09
CA ALA A 60 12.65 -7.87 7.89
C ALA A 60 12.42 -7.44 6.44
N ARG A 61 11.32 -7.88 5.83
CA ARG A 61 10.86 -7.42 4.53
C ARG A 61 9.54 -6.69 4.73
N PHE A 62 9.48 -5.47 4.22
CA PHE A 62 8.27 -4.66 4.23
C PHE A 62 7.94 -4.22 2.82
N VAL A 63 6.65 -4.19 2.50
CA VAL A 63 6.14 -3.58 1.28
C VAL A 63 5.13 -2.51 1.64
N CYS A 64 5.27 -1.36 0.99
CA CYS A 64 4.38 -0.21 1.13
C CYS A 64 3.75 0.07 -0.24
N LEU A 65 2.42 0.09 -0.31
CA LEU A 65 1.69 0.46 -1.51
C LEU A 65 0.80 1.67 -1.21
N TRP A 66 1.14 2.81 -1.80
CA TRP A 66 0.33 4.03 -1.70
C TRP A 66 -0.80 4.00 -2.72
N ASP A 67 -2.04 3.98 -2.24
CA ASP A 67 -3.20 4.15 -3.09
C ASP A 67 -3.57 5.63 -3.20
N LEU A 68 -3.03 6.28 -4.23
CA LEU A 68 -3.28 7.70 -4.51
C LEU A 68 -4.53 7.95 -5.36
N ALA A 69 -5.36 6.93 -5.61
CA ALA A 69 -6.53 7.07 -6.47
C ALA A 69 -7.69 7.76 -5.74
N ASN A 70 -8.23 8.83 -6.32
CA ASN A 70 -9.40 9.53 -5.79
C ASN A 70 -10.74 8.80 -6.11
N ARG A 71 -10.69 7.76 -6.94
CA ARG A 71 -11.83 6.93 -7.36
C ARG A 71 -11.37 5.49 -7.52
N ALA A 72 -12.25 4.54 -7.19
CA ALA A 72 -11.98 3.10 -7.21
C ALA A 72 -10.73 2.73 -6.37
N PRO A 73 -10.80 2.90 -5.04
CA PRO A 73 -9.68 2.55 -4.15
C PRO A 73 -9.34 1.06 -4.26
N LEU A 74 -8.14 0.71 -3.82
CA LEU A 74 -7.73 -0.68 -3.67
C LEU A 74 -8.65 -1.35 -2.66
N THR A 75 -9.19 -2.50 -3.04
CA THR A 75 -10.08 -3.32 -2.21
C THR A 75 -9.32 -4.42 -1.48
N GLU A 76 -8.24 -4.90 -2.08
CA GLU A 76 -7.40 -5.97 -1.54
C GLU A 76 -5.96 -5.80 -2.04
N VAL A 77 -5.00 -6.17 -1.21
CA VAL A 77 -3.58 -6.28 -1.56
C VAL A 77 -3.02 -7.54 -0.91
N THR A 78 -2.40 -8.39 -1.71
CA THR A 78 -1.63 -9.54 -1.24
C THR A 78 -0.17 -9.37 -1.64
N VAL A 79 0.71 -9.84 -0.76
CA VAL A 79 2.16 -9.77 -0.95
C VAL A 79 2.75 -11.13 -0.64
N HIS A 80 3.54 -11.65 -1.57
CA HIS A 80 4.22 -12.92 -1.43
C HIS A 80 5.70 -12.75 -1.72
N HIS A 81 6.53 -13.18 -0.78
CA HIS A 81 7.97 -13.22 -0.97
C HIS A 81 8.35 -14.56 -1.61
N THR A 82 9.11 -14.48 -2.69
CA THR A 82 9.59 -15.62 -3.49
C THR A 82 11.11 -15.59 -3.59
N PRO A 83 11.76 -16.68 -4.04
CA PRO A 83 13.21 -16.68 -4.27
C PRO A 83 13.68 -15.69 -5.36
N VAL A 84 12.79 -15.26 -6.25
CA VAL A 84 13.12 -14.34 -7.36
C VAL A 84 12.84 -12.87 -7.03
N GLY A 85 12.17 -12.61 -5.90
CA GLY A 85 11.72 -11.27 -5.52
C GLY A 85 10.41 -11.26 -4.74
N THR A 86 9.74 -10.11 -4.76
CA THR A 86 8.45 -9.90 -4.09
C THR A 86 7.34 -9.72 -5.11
N GLN A 87 6.33 -10.58 -5.03
CA GLN A 87 5.11 -10.51 -5.83
C GLN A 87 4.04 -9.74 -5.06
N ILE A 88 3.44 -8.76 -5.70
CA ILE A 88 2.38 -7.91 -5.17
C ILE A 88 1.18 -8.08 -6.08
N THR A 89 0.06 -8.53 -5.54
CA THR A 89 -1.21 -8.54 -6.28
C THR A 89 -2.15 -7.58 -5.60
N PHE A 90 -2.84 -6.75 -6.37
CA PHE A 90 -3.80 -5.81 -5.81
C PHE A 90 -5.03 -5.68 -6.70
N TRP A 91 -6.15 -5.39 -6.06
CA TRP A 91 -7.46 -5.33 -6.68
C TRP A 91 -8.07 -3.95 -6.54
N ARG A 92 -8.74 -3.49 -7.60
CA ARG A 92 -9.69 -2.37 -7.58
C ARG A 92 -11.06 -2.92 -8.00
N GLY A 93 -11.82 -3.44 -7.05
CA GLY A 93 -12.98 -4.28 -7.35
C GLY A 93 -12.53 -5.53 -8.10
N GLU A 94 -13.14 -5.82 -9.25
CA GLU A 94 -12.80 -6.99 -10.07
C GLU A 94 -11.49 -6.85 -10.86
N ARG A 95 -10.89 -5.66 -10.90
CA ARG A 95 -9.66 -5.39 -11.67
C ARG A 95 -8.43 -5.78 -10.88
N VAL A 96 -7.75 -6.83 -11.32
CA VAL A 96 -6.51 -7.33 -10.70
C VAL A 96 -5.25 -6.83 -11.42
N THR A 97 -4.24 -6.44 -10.66
CA THR A 97 -2.89 -6.11 -11.16
C THR A 97 -1.86 -6.96 -10.42
N HIS A 98 -0.90 -7.50 -11.15
CA HIS A 98 0.21 -8.26 -10.59
C HIS A 98 1.52 -7.51 -10.84
N VAL A 99 2.32 -7.30 -9.80
CA VAL A 99 3.63 -6.64 -9.88
C VAL A 99 4.68 -7.56 -9.28
N THR A 100 5.80 -7.76 -9.99
CA THR A 100 6.98 -8.45 -9.46
C THR A 100 8.11 -7.45 -9.27
N LEU A 101 8.56 -7.31 -8.02
CA LEU A 101 9.77 -6.59 -7.65
C LEU A 101 10.91 -7.59 -7.55
N TYR A 102 11.93 -7.48 -8.38
CA TYR A 102 13.06 -8.41 -8.38
C TYR A 102 14.08 -8.03 -7.30
N ASP A 103 14.73 -9.04 -6.71
CA ASP A 103 15.81 -8.80 -5.73
C ASP A 103 17.13 -8.36 -6.42
N GLU A 104 17.26 -8.55 -7.74
CA GLU A 104 18.39 -8.09 -8.53
C GLU A 104 18.44 -6.55 -8.60
N PRO A 105 19.51 -5.91 -8.10
CA PRO A 105 19.63 -4.46 -8.15
C PRO A 105 19.56 -3.90 -9.57
N GLY A 106 18.73 -2.89 -9.77
CA GLY A 106 18.58 -2.20 -11.07
C GLY A 106 17.62 -2.88 -12.04
N LYS A 107 17.16 -4.11 -11.77
CA LYS A 107 16.11 -4.73 -12.56
C LYS A 107 14.78 -4.03 -12.28
N ARG A 108 14.12 -3.59 -13.36
CA ARG A 108 12.85 -2.86 -13.25
C ARG A 108 11.72 -3.80 -12.79
N PRO A 109 10.72 -3.27 -12.06
CA PRO A 109 9.49 -4.01 -11.79
C PRO A 109 8.83 -4.48 -13.08
N ASP A 110 8.29 -5.70 -13.03
CA ASP A 110 7.37 -6.20 -14.06
C ASP A 110 5.93 -6.04 -13.58
N ALA A 111 5.03 -5.58 -14.43
CA ALA A 111 3.65 -5.28 -14.07
C ALA A 111 2.68 -5.79 -15.14
N ILE A 112 1.82 -6.73 -14.75
CA ILE A 112 0.71 -7.24 -15.56
C ILE A 112 -0.54 -6.49 -15.14
N LEU A 113 -0.96 -5.54 -15.99
CA LEU A 113 -2.12 -4.68 -15.76
C LEU A 113 -3.43 -5.42 -16.05
N PRO A 114 -4.56 -5.00 -15.45
CA PRO A 114 -5.87 -5.54 -15.77
C PRO A 114 -6.15 -5.28 -17.25
N LEU A 115 -6.70 -6.26 -17.95
CA LEU A 115 -7.23 -6.06 -19.30
C LEU A 115 -8.20 -4.88 -19.27
N ALA A 116 -8.04 -3.94 -20.20
CA ALA A 116 -9.06 -2.92 -20.40
C ALA A 116 -10.35 -3.65 -20.77
N GLU A 117 -11.47 -3.31 -20.11
CA GLU A 117 -12.78 -3.71 -20.61
C GLU A 117 -12.85 -3.24 -22.06
N SER A 118 -12.87 -4.19 -23.00
CA SER A 118 -13.14 -3.89 -24.39
C SER A 118 -14.50 -3.22 -24.42
N GLY A 119 -14.50 -1.91 -24.69
CA GLY A 119 -15.70 -1.16 -25.00
C GLY A 119 -16.30 -1.66 -26.31
N LEU A 120 -16.94 -2.83 -26.28
CA LEU A 120 -17.90 -3.25 -27.27
C LEU A 120 -19.13 -2.37 -27.06
N SER A 121 -19.09 -1.18 -27.64
CA SER A 121 -20.33 -0.51 -28.01
C SER A 121 -20.99 -1.40 -29.06
N PRO A 122 -22.21 -1.93 -28.84
CA PRO A 122 -22.94 -2.52 -29.94
C PRO A 122 -23.17 -1.40 -30.95
N GLN A 123 -22.56 -1.54 -32.12
CA GLN A 123 -22.96 -0.77 -33.29
C GLN A 123 -24.43 -1.09 -33.51
N TYR A 124 -25.30 -0.13 -33.23
CA TYR A 124 -26.70 -0.21 -33.62
C TYR A 124 -26.73 -0.45 -35.12
N THR A 125 -27.34 -1.58 -35.46
CA THR A 125 -27.68 -1.97 -36.82
C THR A 125 -29.00 -1.30 -37.18
N GLU A 126 -29.08 -0.86 -38.45
CA GLU A 126 -30.18 -0.20 -39.17
C GLU A 126 -30.31 1.32 -39.05
#